data_AF-A0A392V5W0-F1
#
_entry.id   AF-A0A392V5W0-F1
#
_cell.length_a   1.000
_cell.length_b   1.000
_cell.length_c   1.000
_cell.angle_alpha   90.00
_cell.angle_beta   90.00
_cell.angle_gamma   90.00
#
_symmetry.space_group_name_H-M   'P 1'
#
loop_
_entity.id
_entity.type
_entity.pdbx_description
1 polymer ?
#
loop_
_entity_poly.entity_id
_entity_poly.type
_entity_poly.pdbx_seq_one_letter_code
_entity_poly.pdbx_strand_id
1 'polypeptide(L)' 'MAASMYDQYYRMGWGLPHYSPPLMAAVPDYRAQTPTPSYYQQYPHQTDLTGHF' A
#
# COMPACT_ATOMS: atom_id res chain seq x y z
N MET A 1 4.32 -9.10 -6.68
CA MET A 1 4.12 -10.03 -5.54
C MET A 1 4.70 -9.49 -4.23
N ALA A 2 5.93 -8.93 -4.18
CA ALA A 2 6.43 -8.26 -2.97
C ALA A 2 5.83 -6.85 -2.75
N ALA A 3 5.93 -5.95 -3.74
CA ALA A 3 5.36 -4.59 -3.66
C ALA A 3 3.85 -4.57 -3.31
N SER A 4 3.07 -5.46 -3.95
CA SER A 4 1.63 -5.61 -3.68
C SER A 4 1.33 -6.07 -2.25
N MET A 5 2.18 -6.93 -1.65
CA MET A 5 2.06 -7.33 -0.25
C MET A 5 2.41 -6.16 0.68
N TYR A 6 3.48 -5.43 0.39
CA TYR A 6 3.86 -4.24 1.15
C TYR A 6 2.71 -3.21 1.18
N ASP A 7 2.12 -2.92 0.02
CA ASP A 7 1.02 -1.97 -0.11
C ASP A 7 -0.23 -2.42 0.65
N GLN A 8 -0.56 -3.71 0.62
CA GLN A 8 -1.70 -4.25 1.38
C GLN A 8 -1.47 -4.16 2.90
N TYR A 9 -0.29 -4.56 3.37
CA TYR A 9 0.06 -4.49 4.79
C TYR A 9 0.09 -3.04 5.29
N TYR A 10 0.59 -2.12 4.46
CA TYR A 10 0.57 -0.68 4.75
C TYR A 10 -0.86 -0.14 4.84
N ARG A 11 -1.73 -0.47 3.87
CA ARG A 11 -3.14 -0.05 3.85
C ARG A 11 -3.95 -0.61 5.03
N MET A 12 -3.63 -1.82 5.49
CA MET A 12 -4.30 -2.43 6.63
C MET A 12 -3.68 -2.02 7.98
N GLY A 13 -2.58 -1.26 7.97
CA GLY A 13 -1.87 -0.87 9.19
C GLY A 13 -1.22 -2.05 9.93
N TRP A 14 -0.96 -3.16 9.22
CA TRP A 14 -0.44 -4.39 9.79
C TRP A 14 1.09 -4.37 10.00
N GLY A 15 1.74 -3.25 9.72
CA GLY A 15 3.19 -3.10 9.80
C GLY A 15 3.91 -3.63 8.57
N LEU A 16 5.21 -3.95 8.70
CA LEU A 16 5.96 -4.52 7.58
C LEU A 16 5.72 -6.04 7.46
N PRO A 17 5.45 -6.55 6.25
CA PRO A 17 5.41 -7.98 6.00
C PRO A 17 6.79 -8.63 6.23
N HIS A 18 6.78 -9.92 6.59
CA HIS A 18 7.99 -10.66 6.89
C HIS A 18 8.73 -11.01 5.59
N TYR A 19 9.80 -10.27 5.31
CA TYR A 19 10.60 -10.40 4.10
C TYR A 19 11.98 -11.00 4.37
N SER A 20 12.54 -11.66 3.35
CA SER A 20 13.93 -12.06 3.36
C SER A 20 14.85 -10.83 3.46
N PRO A 21 16.08 -10.95 4.01
CA PRO A 21 16.97 -9.81 4.20
C PRO A 21 17.23 -8.95 2.94
N PRO A 22 17.38 -9.52 1.72
CA PRO A 22 17.53 -8.73 0.50
C PRO A 22 16.31 -7.89 0.16
N LEU A 23 15.10 -8.39 0.43
CA LEU A 23 13.86 -7.67 0.21
C LEU A 23 13.65 -6.57 1.26
N MET A 24 14.05 -6.80 2.51
CA MET A 24 14.09 -5.76 3.55
C MET A 24 15.01 -4.59 3.14
N ALA A 25 16.18 -4.89 2.57
CA ALA A 25 17.12 -3.88 2.10
C ALA A 25 16.56 -3.03 0.95
N ALA A 26 15.62 -3.56 0.16
CA ALA A 26 14.98 -2.85 -0.95
C ALA A 26 13.75 -2.01 -0.52
N VAL A 27 13.26 -2.14 0.72
CA VAL A 27 12.09 -1.39 1.20
C VAL A 27 12.32 0.13 1.19
N PRO A 28 13.48 0.67 1.63
CA PRO A 28 13.72 2.11 1.59
C PRO A 28 13.69 2.67 0.16
N ASP A 29 14.35 2.00 -0.79
CA ASP A 29 14.35 2.39 -2.20
C ASP A 29 12.95 2.33 -2.81
N TYR A 30 12.19 1.28 -2.48
CA TYR A 30 10.79 1.17 -2.85
C TYR A 30 9.98 2.36 -2.32
N ARG A 31 10.09 2.69 -1.04
CA ARG A 31 9.37 3.84 -0.45
C ARG A 31 9.77 5.19 -1.05
N ALA A 32 11.01 5.34 -1.51
CA ALA A 32 11.46 6.54 -2.20
C ALA A 32 10.88 6.63 -3.63
N GLN A 33 10.68 5.49 -4.30
CA GLN A 33 10.13 5.42 -5.66
C GLN A 33 8.61 5.43 -5.70
N THR A 34 7.94 4.87 -4.68
CA THR A 34 6.48 4.82 -4.57
C THR A 34 6.02 5.85 -3.54
N PRO A 35 5.62 7.06 -3.96
CA PRO A 35 5.01 8.01 -3.05
C PRO A 35 3.76 7.36 -2.44
N THR A 36 3.64 7.43 -1.11
CA THR A 36 2.43 7.01 -0.42
C THR A 36 1.24 7.76 -1.03
N PRO A 37 0.28 7.07 -1.66
CA PRO A 37 -0.84 7.75 -2.26
C PRO A 37 -1.62 8.46 -1.16
N SER A 38 -2.11 9.65 -1.47
CA SER A 38 -2.95 10.41 -0.54
C SER A 38 -4.17 9.58 -0.13
N TYR A 39 -4.68 9.79 1.08
CA TYR A 39 -5.87 9.10 1.62
C TYR A 39 -7.02 9.06 0.60
N TYR A 40 -7.25 10.17 -0.12
CA TYR A 40 -8.29 10.29 -1.14
C TYR A 40 -7.99 9.56 -2.46
N GLN A 41 -6.74 9.19 -2.71
CA GLN A 41 -6.33 8.36 -3.85
C GLN A 41 -6.36 6.87 -3.51
N GLN A 42 -6.23 6.53 -2.22
CA GLN A 42 -6.19 5.14 -1.76
C GLN A 42 -7.58 4.53 -1.61
N TYR A 43 -8.59 5.34 -1.33
CA TYR A 43 -9.98 4.92 -1.15
C TYR A 43 -10.85 5.56 -2.23
N PRO A 44 -11.66 4.77 -2.98
CA PRO A 44 -12.72 5.35 -3.78
C PRO A 44 -13.66 6.12 -2.84
N HIS A 45 -13.90 7.38 -3.17
CA HIS A 45 -14.79 8.23 -2.40
C HIS A 45 -16.17 7.58 -2.37
N GLN A 46 -16.83 7.54 -1.20
CA GLN A 46 -18.11 6.85 -1.00
C GLN A 46 -19.24 7.27 -1.97
N THR A 47 -19.06 8.35 -2.72
CA THR A 47 -19.92 8.73 -3.85
C THR A 47 -20.05 7.65 -4.93
N ASP A 48 -19.09 6.73 -5.07
CA ASP A 48 -19.20 5.58 -5.99
C ASP A 48 -20.08 4.43 -5.46
N LEU A 49 -20.41 4.41 -4.16
CA LEU A 49 -21.26 3.37 -3.55
C LEU A 49 -22.75 3.73 -3.60
N THR A 50 -23.09 4.99 -3.89
CA THR A 50 -24.49 5.46 -3.95
C THR A 50 -25.11 5.29 -5.34
N GLY A 51 -24.34 4.95 -6.37
CA GLY A 51 -24.84 4.73 -7.73
C GLY A 51 -25.44 3.35 -8.01
N HIS A 52 -25.49 2.45 -7.01
CA HIS A 52 -25.93 1.06 -7.14
C HIS A 52 -27.14 0.71 -6.25
N PHE A 53 -28.08 1.64 -6.10
CA PHE A 53 -29.43 1.34 -5.60
C PHE A 53 -30.49 1.92 -6.52
#